data_AF-W2SSG9-F1
#
_entry.id   AF-W2SSG9-F1
#
_cell.length_a   1.000
_cell.length_b   1.000
_cell.length_c   1.000
_cell.angle_alpha   90.00
_cell.angle_beta   90.00
_cell.angle_gamma   90.00
#
_symmetry.space_group_name_H-M   'P 1'
#
loop_
_entity.id
_entity.type
_entity.pdbx_description
1 polymer ?
#
loop_
_entity_poly.entity_id
_entity_poly.type
_entity_poly.pdbx_seq_one_letter_code
_entity_poly.pdbx_strand_id
1 'polypeptide(L)' 'GPAAPPTVAPLPPVTAAPIQIAPQETCFNENECCAVWAAKGECARNTGYMTEWCAASCGLCRPQYRLADGLFWIEIWAI' A
#
# COMPACT_ATOMS: atom_id res chain seq x y z
N GLY A 1 -37.52 -10.82 -1.11
CA GLY A 1 -37.88 -10.40 0.26
C GLY A 1 -36.90 -9.32 0.71
N PRO A 2 -37.22 -8.51 1.73
CA PRO A 2 -36.31 -7.49 2.22
C PRO A 2 -35.09 -8.17 2.86
N ALA A 3 -33.89 -7.77 2.44
CA ALA A 3 -32.64 -8.24 3.00
C ALA A 3 -32.54 -7.82 4.47
N ALA A 4 -32.22 -8.76 5.36
CA ALA A 4 -31.95 -8.44 6.75
C ALA A 4 -30.73 -7.49 6.83
N PRO A 5 -30.75 -6.50 7.74
CA PRO A 5 -29.61 -5.60 7.93
C PRO A 5 -28.38 -6.39 8.40
N PRO A 6 -27.16 -5.99 7.99
CA PRO A 6 -25.94 -6.63 8.46
C PRO A 6 -25.83 -6.46 9.98
N THR A 7 -25.79 -7.57 10.72
CA THR A 7 -25.51 -7.57 12.16
C THR A 7 -24.08 -7.10 12.38
N VAL A 8 -23.91 -5.90 12.92
CA VAL A 8 -22.60 -5.39 13.36
C VAL A 8 -22.19 -6.19 14.59
N ALA A 9 -21.15 -7.00 14.47
CA ALA A 9 -20.57 -7.70 15.61
C ALA A 9 -20.00 -6.67 16.61
N PRO A 10 -20.08 -6.93 17.93
CA PRO A 10 -19.47 -6.08 18.93
C PRO A 10 -17.97 -5.92 18.66
N LEU A 11 -17.47 -4.69 18.63
CA LEU A 11 -16.03 -4.42 18.53
C LEU A 11 -15.32 -5.12 19.71
N PRO A 12 -14.13 -5.71 19.49
CA PRO A 12 -13.35 -6.28 20.57
C PRO A 12 -13.02 -5.20 21.61
N PRO A 13 -12.93 -5.56 22.91
CA PRO A 13 -12.51 -4.62 23.94
C PRO A 13 -11.12 -4.08 23.58
N VAL A 14 -11.02 -2.75 23.45
CA VAL A 14 -9.75 -2.06 23.23
C VAL A 14 -8.90 -2.17 24.51
N THR A 15 -8.18 -3.28 24.65
CA THR A 15 -7.09 -3.36 25.63
C THR A 15 -6.02 -2.36 25.20
N ALA A 16 -5.73 -1.39 26.07
CA ALA A 16 -4.70 -0.38 25.83
C ALA A 16 -3.36 -1.09 25.63
N ALA A 17 -2.97 -1.27 24.36
CA ALA A 17 -1.65 -1.78 24.01
C ALA A 17 -0.58 -0.81 24.54
N PRO A 18 0.61 -1.32 24.92
CA PRO A 18 1.74 -0.45 25.23
C PRO A 18 2.00 0.49 24.05
N ILE A 19 2.28 1.76 24.33
CA ILE A 19 2.70 2.77 23.34
C ILE A 19 4.04 2.31 22.78
N GLN A 20 4.02 1.45 21.76
CA GLN A 20 5.18 1.15 20.94
C GLN A 20 5.39 2.39 20.09
N ILE A 21 6.53 3.06 20.22
CA ILE A 21 6.96 4.07 19.24
C ILE A 21 7.25 3.26 17.97
N ALA A 22 6.21 2.99 17.19
CA ALA A 22 6.37 2.34 15.90
C ALA A 22 7.37 3.19 15.11
N PRO A 23 8.39 2.57 14.48
CA PRO A 23 9.23 3.30 13.55
C PRO A 23 8.30 3.98 12.56
N GLN A 24 8.37 5.32 12.47
CA GLN A 24 7.58 6.05 11.49
C GLN A 24 7.90 5.43 10.12
N GLU A 25 6.87 4.98 9.42
CA GLU A 25 7.03 4.50 8.04
C GLU A 25 7.55 5.67 7.23
N THR A 26 8.79 5.56 6.76
CA THR A 26 9.48 6.60 5.98
C THR A 26 9.53 6.25 4.51
N CYS A 27 9.10 5.04 4.15
CA CYS A 27 9.05 4.58 2.79
C CYS A 27 7.60 4.50 2.33
N PHE A 28 7.16 5.48 1.56
CA PHE A 28 5.83 5.47 0.96
C PHE A 28 5.86 6.05 -0.45
N ASN A 29 4.71 5.98 -1.11
CA ASN A 29 4.44 6.73 -2.33
C ASN A 29 3.47 7.85 -1.98
N GLU A 30 3.82 9.06 -2.35
CA GLU A 30 3.03 10.26 -2.13
C GLU A 30 1.97 10.45 -3.21
N ASN A 31 2.14 9.80 -4.37
CA ASN A 31 1.20 9.87 -5.49
C ASN A 31 0.60 8.50 -5.85
N GLU A 32 -0.70 8.47 -6.15
CA GLU A 32 -1.40 7.25 -6.53
C GLU A 32 -0.88 6.63 -7.84
N CYS A 33 -0.28 7.44 -8.72
CA CYS A 33 0.24 6.98 -10.00
C CYS A 33 1.67 6.42 -9.94
N CYS A 34 2.33 6.43 -8.77
CA CYS A 34 3.73 6.01 -8.63
C CYS A 34 4.00 4.60 -9.17
N ALA A 35 3.09 3.65 -8.95
CA ALA A 35 3.22 2.29 -9.47
C ALA A 35 3.20 2.27 -11.02
N VAL A 36 2.27 3.03 -11.63
CA VAL A 36 2.14 3.12 -13.09
C VAL A 36 3.35 3.81 -13.71
N TRP A 37 3.84 4.88 -13.09
CA TRP A 37 5.02 5.62 -13.57
C TRP A 37 6.30 4.82 -13.41
N ALA A 38 6.48 4.10 -12.29
CA ALA A 38 7.59 3.18 -12.12
C ALA A 38 7.58 2.08 -13.20
N ALA A 39 6.41 1.48 -13.48
CA ALA A 39 6.25 0.50 -14.57
C ALA A 39 6.54 1.09 -15.97
N LYS A 40 6.34 2.40 -16.17
CA LYS A 40 6.69 3.14 -17.39
C LYS A 40 8.16 3.56 -17.47
N GLY A 41 8.97 3.25 -16.46
CA GLY A 41 10.39 3.59 -16.41
C GLY A 41 10.69 5.02 -15.93
N GLU A 42 9.74 5.69 -15.28
CA GLU A 42 9.95 7.07 -14.82
C GLU A 42 11.01 7.17 -13.71
N CYS A 43 11.32 6.09 -12.99
CA CYS A 43 12.42 6.10 -12.02
C CYS A 43 13.76 6.51 -12.65
N ALA A 44 13.99 6.16 -13.93
CA ALA A 44 15.17 6.56 -14.68
C ALA A 44 14.97 7.84 -15.50
N ARG A 45 13.77 8.08 -16.02
CA ARG A 45 13.48 9.22 -16.92
C ARG A 45 13.15 10.51 -16.18
N ASN A 46 12.56 10.41 -15.00
CA ASN A 46 12.13 11.50 -14.14
C ASN A 46 12.59 11.25 -12.70
N THR A 47 13.90 11.00 -12.55
CA THR A 47 14.48 10.56 -11.28
C THR A 47 14.15 11.49 -10.14
N GLY A 48 14.28 12.82 -10.29
CA GLY A 48 14.04 13.78 -9.21
C GLY A 48 12.64 13.67 -8.61
N TYR A 49 11.61 13.68 -9.46
CA TYR A 49 10.22 13.52 -9.01
C TYR A 49 10.00 12.15 -8.37
N MET A 50 10.49 11.09 -9.01
CA MET A 50 10.24 9.74 -8.51
C MET A 50 11.00 9.43 -7.20
N THR A 51 12.17 10.01 -6.98
CA THR A 51 12.89 9.90 -5.70
C THR A 51 12.18 10.63 -4.57
N GLU A 52 11.53 11.75 -4.86
CA GLU A 52 10.88 12.57 -3.84
C GLU A 52 9.46 12.12 -3.53
N TRP A 53 8.72 11.61 -4.52
CA TRP A 53 7.28 11.33 -4.41
C TRP A 53 6.90 9.85 -4.61
N CYS A 54 7.84 9.01 -5.03
CA CYS A 54 7.58 7.62 -5.41
C CYS A 54 8.70 6.67 -4.97
N ALA A 55 9.35 6.97 -3.84
CA ALA A 55 10.54 6.27 -3.38
C ALA A 55 10.31 4.77 -3.23
N ALA A 56 9.14 4.39 -2.72
CA ALA A 56 8.76 2.99 -2.55
C ALA A 56 8.59 2.27 -3.89
N SER A 57 7.91 2.88 -4.88
CA SER A 57 7.70 2.27 -6.22
C SER A 57 9.00 2.14 -7.03
N CYS A 58 9.97 3.03 -6.80
CA CYS A 58 11.29 2.92 -7.43
C CYS A 58 12.26 2.00 -6.69
N GLY A 59 11.82 1.35 -5.61
CA GLY A 59 12.66 0.45 -4.81
C GLY A 59 13.81 1.15 -4.10
N LEU A 60 13.70 2.47 -3.88
CA LEU A 60 14.72 3.28 -3.19
C LEU A 60 14.66 3.09 -1.67
N CYS A 61 13.56 2.54 -1.19
CA CYS A 61 13.34 2.15 0.20
C CYS A 61 12.46 0.90 0.27
N ARG A 62 12.32 0.30 1.45
CA ARG A 62 11.45 -0.86 1.69
C ARG A 62 10.31 -0.48 2.63
N PRO A 63 9.05 -0.43 2.17
CA PRO A 63 7.93 -0.17 3.04
C PRO A 63 7.58 -1.39 3.88
N GLN A 64 6.98 -1.16 5.04
CA GLN A 64 6.43 -2.21 5.90
C GLN A 64 4.98 -2.58 5.51
N TYR A 65 4.34 -1.80 4.64
CA TYR A 65 3.10 -2.19 3.97
C TYR A 65 3.39 -3.01 2.71
N ARG A 66 2.43 -3.85 2.30
CA ARG A 66 2.53 -4.58 1.03
C ARG A 66 2.32 -3.59 -0.11
N LEU A 67 3.38 -3.29 -0.86
CA LEU A 67 3.33 -2.44 -2.05
C LEU A 67 2.39 -2.96 -3.14
N ALA A 68 2.02 -4.26 -3.09
CA ALA A 68 1.01 -4.95 -3.90
C ALA A 68 0.50 -4.16 -5.11
N ASP A 69 1.45 -3.94 -5.98
CA ASP A 69 1.33 -3.42 -7.31
C ASP A 69 0.60 -4.49 -8.12
N GLY A 70 -0.74 -4.41 -8.13
CA GLY A 70 -1.59 -5.01 -9.16
C GLY A 70 -1.66 -6.53 -9.28
N LEU A 71 -0.95 -7.33 -8.47
CA LEU A 71 -0.96 -8.81 -8.56
C LEU A 71 -2.17 -9.49 -7.91
N PHE A 72 -3.28 -8.79 -7.68
CA PHE A 72 -4.55 -9.44 -7.32
C PHE A 72 -5.36 -9.91 -8.54
N TRP A 73 -4.80 -9.80 -9.76
CA TRP A 73 -5.42 -10.22 -11.03
C TRP A 73 -4.65 -11.28 -11.82
N ILE A 74 -3.57 -11.88 -11.28
CA ILE A 74 -2.84 -12.98 -11.96
C ILE A 74 -3.14 -14.38 -11.39
N GLU A 75 -3.88 -14.49 -10.28
CA GLU A 75 -4.25 -15.79 -9.69
C GLU A 75 -5.64 -16.32 -10.15
N ILE A 76 -6.18 -15.91 -11.30
CA ILE A 76 -7.47 -16.45 -11.82
C ILE A 76 -7.33 -17.22 -13.16
N TRP A 77 -6.12 -17.39 -13.71
CA TRP A 77 -5.94 -18.27 -14.88
C TRP A 77 -4.81 -19.31 -14.72
N ALA A 78 -4.50 -19.69 -13.48
CA ALA A 78 -3.66 -20.85 -13.17
C ALA A 78 -4.49 -22.11 -12.83
N ILE A 79 -5.62 -22.32 -13.52
CA ILE A 79 -6.34 -23.61 -13.60
C ILE A 79 -6.73 -23.86 -15.05
#